data_AF-A0AAF0W108-F1
#
_entry.id   AF-A0AAF0W108-F1
#
_cell.length_a   1.000
_cell.length_b   1.000
_cell.length_c   1.000
_cell.angle_alpha   90.00
_cell.angle_beta   90.00
_cell.angle_gamma   90.00
#
_symmetry.space_group_name_H-M   'P 1'
#
loop_
_entity.id
_entity.type
_entity.pdbx_description
1 polymer ?
#
loop_
_entity_poly.entity_id
_entity_poly.type
_entity_poly.pdbx_seq_one_letter_code
_entity_poly.pdbx_strand_id
1 'polypeptide(L)' 'MTIAAVGFPPVAVAERPYANCTEAHDAGVYDIPQSDPAYWDGGDRDHDGYACDS' A
#
# COMPACT_ATOMS: atom_id res chain seq x y z
N MET A 1 22.99 32.18 -8.80
CA MET A 1 22.03 31.38 -9.58
C MET A 1 21.80 30.09 -8.81
N THR A 2 20.86 30.13 -7.85
CA THR A 2 20.61 29.05 -6.89
C THR A 2 19.47 28.21 -7.42
N ILE A 3 19.79 27.03 -7.94
CA ILE A 3 18.81 26.07 -8.42
C ILE A 3 18.38 25.24 -7.22
N ALA A 4 17.17 25.47 -6.72
CA ALA A 4 16.57 24.61 -5.71
C ALA A 4 16.26 23.26 -6.36
N ALA A 5 17.00 22.22 -6.00
CA ALA A 5 16.68 20.85 -6.39
C ALA A 5 15.39 20.44 -5.64
N VAL A 6 14.27 20.43 -6.35
CA VAL A 6 13.05 19.79 -5.88
C VAL A 6 13.31 18.28 -5.83
N GLY A 7 13.47 17.76 -4.61
CA GLY A 7 13.57 16.32 -4.38
C GLY A 7 12.25 15.67 -4.77
N PHE A 8 12.27 14.85 -5.82
CA PHE A 8 11.18 13.91 -6.08
C PHE A 8 11.13 12.94 -4.89
N PRO A 9 9.99 12.80 -4.19
CA PRO A 9 9.86 11.74 -3.20
C PRO A 9 10.05 10.40 -3.92
N PRO A 10 10.60 9.36 -3.25
CA PRO A 10 10.59 8.04 -3.83
C PRO A 10 9.14 7.72 -4.13
N VAL A 11 8.82 7.52 -5.40
CA VAL A 11 7.56 6.88 -5.78
C VAL A 11 7.64 5.54 -5.07
N ALA A 12 6.86 5.37 -4.00
CA ALA A 12 6.67 4.09 -3.37
C ALA A 12 6.09 3.20 -4.45
N VAL A 13 6.99 2.49 -5.14
CA VAL A 13 6.65 1.27 -5.84
C VAL A 13 6.05 0.43 -4.73
N ALA A 14 4.72 0.30 -4.73
CA ALA A 14 4.02 -0.66 -3.90
C ALA A 14 4.46 -2.05 -4.42
N GLU A 15 5.69 -2.42 -4.11
CA GLU A 15 6.16 -3.80 -4.07
C GLU A 15 5.28 -4.42 -3.00
N ARG A 16 4.13 -4.94 -3.43
CA ARG A 16 3.12 -5.45 -2.52
C ARG A 16 3.81 -6.40 -1.55
N PRO A 17 3.85 -6.07 -0.24
CA PRO A 17 4.58 -6.85 0.73
C PRO A 17 3.95 -8.24 0.93
N TYR A 18 2.69 -8.39 0.50
CA TYR A 18 1.90 -9.61 0.61
C TYR A 18 1.40 -10.02 -0.77
N ALA A 19 1.48 -11.32 -1.08
CA ALA A 19 0.92 -11.86 -2.32
C ALA A 19 -0.63 -11.90 -2.28
N ASN A 20 -1.20 -11.98 -1.08
CA ASN A 20 -2.63 -12.09 -0.83
C ASN A 20 -2.96 -11.66 0.62
N CYS A 21 -4.24 -11.48 0.90
CA CYS A 21 -4.69 -11.11 2.23
C CYS A 21 -4.37 -12.16 3.30
N THR A 22 -4.32 -13.47 2.97
CA THR A 22 -3.92 -14.50 3.94
C THR A 22 -2.52 -14.25 4.49
N GLU A 23 -1.56 -13.87 3.63
CA GLU A 23 -0.20 -13.56 4.05
C GLU A 23 -0.13 -12.27 4.88
N ALA A 24 -0.96 -11.28 4.56
CA ALA A 24 -1.13 -10.08 5.39
C ALA A 24 -1.70 -10.40 6.77
N HIS A 25 -2.74 -11.25 6.82
CA HIS A 25 -3.37 -11.69 8.07
C HIS A 25 -2.45 -12.58 8.92
N ASP A 26 -1.64 -13.44 8.30
CA ASP A 26 -0.61 -14.21 8.98
C ASP A 26 0.47 -13.29 9.60
N ALA A 27 0.73 -12.14 8.98
CA ALA A 27 1.56 -11.07 9.53
C ALA A 27 0.83 -10.19 10.56
N GLY A 28 -0.48 -10.39 10.77
CA GLY A 28 -1.31 -9.61 11.67
C GLY A 28 -1.75 -8.25 11.10
N VAL A 29 -1.66 -8.07 9.78
CA VAL A 29 -2.06 -6.86 9.06
C VAL A 29 -3.47 -7.03 8.51
N TYR A 30 -4.33 -6.08 8.86
CA TYR A 30 -5.74 -5.98 8.48
C TYR A 30 -6.04 -4.51 8.16
N ASP A 31 -7.15 -4.26 7.48
CA ASP A 31 -7.68 -2.90 7.23
C ASP A 31 -6.63 -1.98 6.60
N ILE A 32 -5.94 -2.47 5.56
CA ILE A 32 -4.82 -1.74 4.95
C ILE A 32 -5.38 -0.53 4.19
N PRO A 33 -5.19 0.71 4.65
CA PRO A 33 -5.77 1.86 3.98
C PRO A 33 -5.01 2.16 2.68
N GLN A 34 -5.66 2.79 1.70
CA GLN A 34 -5.02 3.30 0.46
C GLN A 34 -3.74 4.13 0.66
N SER A 35 -3.56 4.74 1.84
CA SER A 35 -2.35 5.48 2.19
C SER A 35 -1.16 4.60 2.54
N ASP A 36 -1.40 3.32 2.86
CA ASP A 36 -0.37 2.37 3.27
C ASP A 36 0.33 1.77 2.04
N PRO A 37 1.66 1.64 2.06
CA PRO A 37 2.41 1.02 0.96
C PRO A 37 2.03 -0.45 0.74
N ALA A 38 1.41 -1.11 1.72
CA ALA A 38 0.86 -2.44 1.60
C ALA A 38 -0.51 -2.46 0.92
N TYR A 39 -1.11 -1.34 0.51
CA TYR A 39 -2.40 -1.36 -0.18
C TYR A 39 -2.26 -1.87 -1.61
N TRP A 40 -3.25 -2.64 -2.07
CA TRP A 40 -3.41 -2.96 -3.48
C TRP A 40 -4.86 -3.22 -3.88
N ASP A 41 -5.23 -2.80 -5.10
CA ASP A 41 -6.58 -2.99 -5.68
C ASP A 41 -7.09 -4.44 -5.64
N GLY A 42 -6.19 -5.42 -5.76
CA GLY A 42 -6.58 -6.84 -5.68
C GLY A 42 -6.93 -7.34 -4.27
N GLY A 43 -6.59 -6.60 -3.23
CA GLY A 43 -6.87 -6.91 -1.82
C GLY A 43 -8.11 -6.18 -1.32
N ASP A 44 -8.46 -5.07 -1.97
CA ASP A 44 -9.67 -4.29 -1.78
C ASP A 44 -10.73 -4.73 -2.82
N ARG A 45 -11.42 -5.83 -2.53
CA ARG A 45 -12.32 -6.48 -3.50
C ARG A 45 -13.60 -5.66 -3.74
N ASP A 46 -14.06 -4.95 -2.72
CA ASP A 46 -15.24 -4.10 -2.72
C ASP A 46 -14.95 -2.62 -3.02
N HIS A 47 -13.67 -2.26 -3.13
CA HIS A 47 -13.19 -0.92 -3.50
C HIS A 47 -13.67 0.16 -2.54
N ASP A 48 -13.67 -0.15 -1.24
CA ASP A 48 -14.06 0.78 -0.18
C ASP A 48 -12.88 1.64 0.30
N GLY A 49 -11.66 1.32 -0.15
CA GLY A 49 -10.41 2.00 0.19
C GLY A 49 -9.59 1.28 1.26
N TYR A 50 -10.02 0.10 1.71
CA TYR A 50 -9.32 -0.76 2.66
C TYR A 50 -9.08 -2.14 2.05
N ALA A 51 -7.80 -2.50 1.86
CA ALA A 51 -7.45 -3.84 1.44
C ALA A 51 -7.43 -4.79 2.65
N CYS A 52 -7.93 -6.02 2.44
CA CYS A 52 -7.87 -7.10 3.43
C CYS A 52 -8.61 -6.80 4.76
N ASP A 53 -9.89 -6.45 4.67
CA ASP A 53 -10.82 -6.21 5.80
C ASP A 53 -11.34 -7.52 6.49
N SER A 54 -10.95 -8.73 6.01
CA SER A 54 -11.50 -9.98 6.58
C SER A 54 -10.63 -11.22 6.46
#